data_AF-A0A3A8QAA2-F1
#
_entry.id   AF-A0A3A8QAA2-F1
#
_cell.length_a   1.000
_cell.length_b   1.000
_cell.length_c   1.000
_cell.angle_alpha   90.00
_cell.angle_beta   90.00
_cell.angle_gamma   90.00
#
_symmetry.space_group_name_H-M   'P 1'
#
loop_
_entity.id
_entity.type
_entity.pdbx_description
1 polymer ?
#
loop_
_entity_poly.entity_id
_entity_poly.type
_entity_poly.pdbx_seq_one_letter_code
_entity_poly.pdbx_strand_id
1 'polypeptide(L)'
;MLAVVAGMLLAGCGGGDDPGEDNKPPVTCSAANCTGCCFNNTCQTGNTASACGKAGAACMACNAAQVCKTDQTCGADPAGVWFVQPTSAQITASNNGTAWDADGSAPDVFVEMQCPGATASSVTPEVESYTPAWTSGGCTATAGRLLTEPWAFRVWDSDVSVNDTITGVLLYQFKEADLSAGRVTLQASGGMMSITLGVRKQP
;
A
#
# COMPACT_ATOMS: atom_id res chain seq x y z
N MET A 1 26.11 -7.69 68.88
CA MET A 1 26.65 -6.49 69.56
C MET A 1 25.52 -5.49 69.72
N LEU A 2 25.33 -5.03 70.96
CA LEU A 2 24.31 -4.08 71.42
C LEU A 2 24.63 -2.62 71.01
N ALA A 3 23.56 -1.84 70.77
CA ALA A 3 23.31 -0.48 71.30
C ALA A 3 21.91 -0.04 70.75
N VAL A 4 20.80 0.10 71.50
CA VAL A 4 20.41 0.92 72.67
C VAL A 4 20.11 2.41 72.34
N VAL A 5 18.81 2.69 72.16
CA VAL A 5 17.94 3.77 72.74
C VAL A 5 18.13 5.24 72.31
N ALA A 6 17.04 5.86 71.83
CA ALA A 6 16.41 7.05 72.42
C ALA A 6 15.07 7.37 71.72
N GLY A 7 13.98 7.42 72.49
CA GLY A 7 12.67 7.89 72.02
C GLY A 7 12.44 9.36 72.37
N MET A 8 11.42 9.97 71.73
CA MET A 8 10.64 11.07 72.31
C MET A 8 9.30 11.20 71.57
N LEU A 9 8.22 11.17 72.35
CA LEU A 9 6.85 11.48 71.97
C LEU A 9 6.65 13.00 71.89
N LEU A 10 6.04 13.49 70.81
CA LEU A 10 5.27 14.74 70.84
C LEU A 10 3.97 14.53 70.07
N ALA A 11 2.87 14.51 70.82
CA ALA A 11 1.53 14.70 70.30
C ALA A 11 1.38 16.16 69.87
N GLY A 12 1.03 16.38 68.61
CA GLY A 12 0.63 17.68 68.08
C GLY A 12 -0.65 17.50 67.25
N CYS A 13 -1.81 17.76 67.86
CA CYS A 13 -3.03 18.07 67.15
C CYS A 13 -2.84 19.45 66.51
N GLY A 14 -2.85 19.50 65.18
CA GLY A 14 -2.85 20.75 64.42
C GLY A 14 -3.60 20.50 63.12
N GLY A 15 -4.92 20.71 63.17
CA GLY A 15 -5.74 20.80 61.97
C GLY A 15 -5.23 21.94 61.11
N GLY A 16 -4.72 21.61 59.94
CA GLY A 16 -4.65 22.50 58.80
C GLY A 16 -5.58 21.92 57.78
N ASP A 17 -6.70 22.59 57.55
CA ASP A 17 -7.62 22.34 56.45
C ASP A 17 -6.83 22.37 55.14
N ASP A 18 -6.50 21.20 54.59
CA ASP A 18 -5.94 21.11 53.25
C ASP A 18 -7.10 21.36 52.27
N PRO A 19 -7.11 22.48 51.52
CA PRO A 19 -8.23 22.84 50.69
C PRO A 19 -8.17 21.99 49.43
N GLY A 20 -8.93 20.89 49.44
CA GLY A 20 -9.35 20.15 48.26
C GLY A 20 -8.20 19.61 47.42
N GLU A 21 -7.89 18.32 47.61
CA GLU A 21 -7.39 17.53 46.49
C GLU A 21 -8.38 17.70 45.34
N ASP A 22 -7.97 18.43 44.30
CA ASP A 22 -8.66 18.57 43.04
C ASP A 22 -8.93 17.16 42.50
N ASN A 23 -10.10 16.61 42.85
CA ASN A 23 -10.74 15.48 42.20
C ASN A 23 -11.21 15.94 40.80
N LYS A 24 -10.29 16.50 40.01
CA LYS A 24 -10.52 16.75 38.60
C LYS A 24 -10.63 15.37 37.96
N PRO A 25 -11.79 15.00 37.38
CA PRO A 25 -11.94 13.71 36.73
C PRO A 25 -10.81 13.54 35.70
N PRO A 26 -10.28 12.31 35.52
CA PRO A 26 -9.22 12.04 34.56
C PRO A 26 -9.56 12.71 33.24
N VAL A 27 -8.69 13.62 32.79
CA VAL A 27 -8.96 14.41 31.59
C VAL A 27 -9.08 13.44 30.42
N THR A 28 -10.31 13.24 29.96
CA THR A 28 -10.58 12.32 28.86
C THR A 28 -9.93 12.86 27.60
N CYS A 29 -9.20 12.00 26.88
CA CYS A 29 -8.56 12.39 25.64
C CYS A 29 -9.60 12.93 24.66
N SER A 30 -9.33 14.10 24.10
CA SER A 30 -10.23 14.80 23.17
C SER A 30 -9.42 15.72 22.25
N ALA A 31 -10.07 16.25 21.22
CA ALA A 31 -9.47 17.26 20.34
C ALA A 31 -8.96 18.51 21.09
N ALA A 32 -9.51 18.81 22.28
CA ALA A 32 -9.11 19.98 23.06
C ALA A 32 -7.78 19.81 23.81
N ASN A 33 -7.33 18.57 24.02
CA ASN A 33 -6.15 18.26 24.84
C ASN A 33 -5.15 17.32 24.17
N CYS A 34 -5.43 16.87 22.94
CA CYS A 34 -4.58 15.94 22.22
C CYS A 34 -4.36 16.38 20.77
N THR A 35 -3.11 16.72 20.43
CA THR A 35 -2.70 17.06 19.07
C THR A 35 -2.60 15.82 18.17
N GLY A 36 -2.21 14.68 18.75
CA GLY A 36 -2.17 13.38 18.07
C GLY A 36 -3.52 12.68 18.11
N CYS A 37 -3.55 11.39 18.45
CA CYS A 37 -4.79 10.60 18.50
C CYS A 37 -5.03 10.00 19.89
N CYS A 38 -6.28 9.62 20.15
CA CYS A 38 -6.72 9.04 21.41
C CYS A 38 -6.76 7.51 21.33
N PHE A 39 -6.05 6.84 22.24
CA PHE A 39 -6.11 5.39 22.43
C PHE A 39 -6.31 5.09 23.92
N ASN A 40 -7.39 4.39 24.29
CA ASN A 40 -7.73 4.10 25.70
C ASN A 40 -7.67 5.34 26.61
N ASN A 41 -8.29 6.45 26.19
CA ASN A 41 -8.27 7.76 26.87
C ASN A 41 -6.88 8.37 27.09
N THR A 42 -5.84 7.82 26.47
CA THR A 42 -4.46 8.33 26.51
C THR A 42 -4.14 9.00 25.18
N CYS A 43 -3.64 10.24 25.24
CA CYS A 43 -3.15 10.93 24.05
C CYS A 43 -1.84 10.30 23.56
N GLN A 44 -1.85 9.79 22.34
CA GLN A 44 -0.68 9.30 21.62
C GLN A 44 -0.19 10.37 20.65
N THR A 45 1.10 10.36 20.31
CA THR A 45 1.67 11.29 19.33
C THR A 45 1.06 11.14 17.94
N GLY A 46 0.50 9.98 17.61
CA GLY A 46 -0.22 9.79 16.35
C GLY A 46 0.69 9.54 15.15
N ASN A 47 1.92 9.11 15.37
CA ASN A 47 2.98 8.99 14.35
C ASN A 47 3.56 7.57 14.22
N THR A 48 2.96 6.58 14.89
CA THR A 48 3.38 5.18 14.81
C THR A 48 2.36 4.38 14.02
N ALA A 49 2.79 3.29 13.38
CA ALA A 49 1.88 2.43 12.62
C ALA A 49 0.79 1.79 13.51
N SER A 50 1.05 1.57 14.80
CA SER A 50 0.05 1.03 15.75
C SER A 50 -0.88 2.09 16.36
N ALA A 51 -0.53 3.38 16.26
CA ALA A 51 -1.31 4.48 16.79
C ALA A 51 -1.12 5.72 15.88
N CYS A 52 -1.72 5.66 14.69
CA CYS A 52 -1.69 6.72 13.70
C CYS A 52 -2.95 7.59 13.82
N GLY A 53 -2.81 8.90 13.65
CA GLY A 53 -3.94 9.83 13.63
C GLY A 53 -3.62 11.17 14.27
N LYS A 54 -4.58 12.08 14.26
CA LYS A 54 -4.40 13.45 14.74
C LYS A 54 -5.67 14.11 15.24
N ALA A 55 -5.52 15.30 15.80
CA ALA A 55 -6.62 16.17 16.24
C ALA A 55 -7.55 15.52 17.28
N GLY A 56 -7.00 14.67 18.14
CA GLY A 56 -7.72 13.97 19.20
C GLY A 56 -8.77 12.97 18.68
N ALA A 57 -8.73 12.59 17.41
CA ALA A 57 -9.52 11.49 16.89
C ALA A 57 -9.05 10.14 17.47
N ALA A 58 -9.84 9.09 17.35
CA ALA A 58 -9.40 7.75 17.74
C ALA A 58 -8.17 7.32 16.93
N CYS A 59 -7.16 6.76 17.59
CA CYS A 59 -5.99 6.20 16.91
C CYS A 59 -6.41 5.01 16.03
N MET A 60 -5.82 4.92 14.85
CA MET A 60 -5.95 3.76 13.97
C MET A 60 -4.61 3.03 13.83
N ALA A 61 -4.70 1.71 13.70
CA ALA A 61 -3.56 0.89 13.30
C ALA A 61 -3.50 0.81 11.77
N CYS A 62 -2.33 1.08 11.19
CA CYS A 62 -2.07 0.92 9.77
C CYS A 62 -1.89 -0.55 9.41
N ASN A 63 -2.24 -0.91 8.17
CA ASN A 63 -2.06 -2.26 7.68
C ASN A 63 -0.56 -2.61 7.57
N ALA A 64 -0.23 -3.91 7.51
CA ALA A 64 1.16 -4.38 7.49
C ALA A 64 2.03 -3.79 6.35
N ALA A 65 1.43 -3.42 5.22
CA ALA A 65 2.14 -2.79 4.10
C ALA A 65 2.32 -1.26 4.25
N GLN A 66 1.62 -0.64 5.21
CA GLN A 66 1.51 0.80 5.38
C GLN A 66 2.37 1.32 6.55
N VAL A 67 2.64 2.62 6.52
CA VAL A 67 3.25 3.38 7.62
C VAL A 67 2.29 4.50 8.03
N CYS A 68 2.49 5.05 9.23
CA CYS A 68 1.87 6.31 9.58
C CYS A 68 2.65 7.45 8.91
N LYS A 69 2.06 8.07 7.89
CA LYS A 69 2.70 9.13 7.12
C LYS A 69 2.83 10.41 7.96
N THR A 70 3.59 11.37 7.45
CA THR A 70 3.81 12.66 8.12
C THR A 70 2.52 13.49 8.29
N ASP A 71 1.53 13.27 7.44
CA ASP A 71 0.19 13.84 7.56
C ASP A 71 -0.70 13.11 8.59
N GLN A 72 -0.15 12.10 9.27
CA GLN A 72 -0.77 11.23 10.26
C GLN A 72 -1.95 10.43 9.69
N THR A 73 -1.83 10.01 8.44
CA THR A 73 -2.70 9.04 7.79
C THR A 73 -1.94 7.75 7.47
N CYS A 74 -2.64 6.62 7.48
CA CYS A 74 -2.06 5.36 7.02
C CYS A 74 -1.93 5.37 5.49
N GLY A 75 -0.75 5.04 4.99
CA GLY A 75 -0.49 4.90 3.56
C GLY A 75 0.80 4.16 3.29
N ALA A 76 1.08 3.86 2.02
CA ALA A 76 2.35 3.25 1.64
C ALA A 76 3.51 4.19 2.00
N ASP A 77 4.63 3.62 2.46
CA ASP A 77 5.87 4.36 2.63
C ASP A 77 6.37 4.84 1.25
N PRO A 78 6.49 6.15 0.99
CA PRO A 78 6.95 6.67 -0.31
C PRO A 78 8.31 6.12 -0.75
N ALA A 79 9.18 5.75 0.20
CA ALA A 79 10.49 5.14 -0.07
C ALA A 79 10.41 3.61 -0.20
N GLY A 80 9.33 2.99 0.27
CA GLY A 80 9.13 1.55 0.21
C GLY A 80 9.13 1.05 -1.23
N VAL A 81 9.86 -0.03 -1.49
CA VAL A 81 9.96 -0.64 -2.82
C VAL A 81 8.83 -1.64 -3.01
N TRP A 82 8.25 -1.63 -4.20
CA TRP A 82 7.15 -2.48 -4.61
C TRP A 82 7.49 -3.13 -5.95
N PHE A 83 7.00 -4.36 -6.13
CA PHE A 83 7.09 -5.09 -7.38
C PHE A 83 5.71 -5.19 -8.01
N VAL A 84 5.61 -4.75 -9.26
CA VAL A 84 4.40 -4.79 -10.09
C VAL A 84 4.61 -5.83 -11.18
N GLN A 85 3.67 -6.77 -11.30
CA GLN A 85 3.77 -7.88 -12.23
C GLN A 85 2.42 -8.19 -12.90
N PRO A 86 2.38 -8.38 -14.22
CA PRO A 86 1.24 -8.97 -14.89
C PRO A 86 1.05 -10.42 -14.42
N THR A 87 -0.14 -10.74 -13.94
CA THR A 87 -0.44 -12.09 -13.43
C THR A 87 -1.39 -12.86 -14.34
N SER A 88 -2.30 -12.16 -15.00
CA SER A 88 -3.22 -12.76 -15.97
C SER A 88 -3.89 -11.72 -16.87
N ALA A 89 -4.38 -12.14 -18.03
CA ALA A 89 -5.22 -11.33 -18.90
C ALA A 89 -6.39 -12.14 -19.46
N GLN A 90 -7.33 -11.42 -20.09
CA GLN A 90 -8.35 -12.00 -20.95
C GLN A 90 -8.31 -11.28 -22.30
N ILE A 91 -8.15 -12.02 -23.37
CA ILE A 91 -8.02 -11.52 -24.75
C ILE A 91 -9.29 -11.88 -25.54
N THR A 92 -9.71 -10.99 -26.43
CA THR A 92 -10.84 -11.24 -27.32
C THR A 92 -10.55 -12.41 -28.24
N ALA A 93 -11.59 -13.15 -28.63
CA ALA A 93 -11.45 -14.31 -29.50
C ALA A 93 -11.00 -13.98 -30.95
N SER A 94 -11.00 -12.71 -31.33
CA SER A 94 -10.64 -12.25 -32.68
C SER A 94 -9.86 -10.94 -32.64
N ASN A 95 -8.91 -10.78 -33.56
CA ASN A 95 -8.24 -9.53 -33.89
C ASN A 95 -9.08 -8.73 -34.89
N ASN A 96 -10.00 -7.89 -34.43
CA ASN A 96 -10.84 -7.06 -35.31
C ASN A 96 -11.60 -7.83 -36.41
N GLY A 97 -12.01 -9.06 -36.10
CA GLY A 97 -12.74 -9.94 -37.02
C GLY A 97 -11.88 -10.97 -37.76
N THR A 98 -10.57 -10.97 -37.56
CA THR A 98 -9.67 -12.05 -38.03
C THR A 98 -9.16 -12.90 -36.86
N ALA A 99 -8.52 -14.03 -37.17
CA ALA A 99 -7.73 -14.76 -36.17
C ALA A 99 -6.54 -13.90 -35.70
N TRP A 100 -6.03 -14.22 -34.52
CA TRP A 100 -4.77 -13.70 -34.01
C TRP A 100 -3.63 -14.35 -34.82
N ASP A 101 -3.52 -15.68 -34.75
CA ASP A 101 -2.53 -16.42 -35.50
C ASP A 101 -3.05 -16.91 -36.87
N ALA A 102 -2.15 -16.99 -37.84
CA ALA A 102 -2.46 -17.42 -39.20
C ALA A 102 -2.88 -18.90 -39.31
N ASP A 103 -2.48 -19.74 -38.36
CA ASP A 103 -2.85 -21.16 -38.29
C ASP A 103 -4.15 -21.40 -37.50
N GLY A 104 -4.72 -20.34 -36.92
CA GLY A 104 -5.96 -20.36 -36.16
C GLY A 104 -5.81 -20.77 -34.69
N SER A 105 -4.58 -20.79 -34.14
CA SER A 105 -4.37 -20.96 -32.70
C SER A 105 -4.89 -19.77 -31.87
N ALA A 106 -4.70 -19.87 -30.56
CA ALA A 106 -4.91 -18.75 -29.64
C ALA A 106 -3.65 -17.87 -29.62
N PRO A 107 -3.77 -16.56 -29.37
CA PRO A 107 -2.63 -15.65 -29.44
C PRO A 107 -1.49 -16.05 -28.50
N ASP A 108 -0.26 -15.82 -28.94
CA ASP A 108 0.98 -15.97 -28.20
C ASP A 108 1.26 -14.74 -27.32
N VAL A 109 0.52 -14.64 -26.21
CA VAL A 109 0.45 -13.39 -25.45
C VAL A 109 1.68 -13.17 -24.57
N PHE A 110 2.26 -11.97 -24.66
CA PHE A 110 3.20 -11.45 -23.66
C PHE A 110 2.92 -9.99 -23.32
N VAL A 111 3.46 -9.54 -22.19
CA VAL A 111 3.29 -8.17 -21.69
C VAL A 111 4.64 -7.49 -21.64
N GLU A 112 4.71 -6.32 -22.27
CA GLU A 112 5.85 -5.42 -22.22
C GLU A 112 5.56 -4.29 -21.21
N MET A 113 6.52 -4.02 -20.33
CA MET A 113 6.45 -2.99 -19.31
C MET A 113 7.65 -2.07 -19.37
N GLN A 114 7.42 -0.76 -19.48
CA GLN A 114 8.49 0.22 -19.33
C GLN A 114 8.75 0.43 -17.83
N CYS A 115 9.79 -0.22 -17.29
CA CYS A 115 10.16 -0.03 -15.89
C CYS A 115 10.74 1.39 -15.68
N PRO A 116 10.35 2.11 -14.61
CA PRO A 116 10.91 3.43 -14.33
C PRO A 116 12.42 3.38 -14.11
N GLY A 117 13.14 4.26 -14.79
CA GLY A 117 14.59 4.34 -14.70
C GLY A 117 15.34 3.24 -15.46
N ALA A 118 14.65 2.28 -16.08
CA ALA A 118 15.26 1.29 -16.96
C ALA A 118 15.32 1.82 -18.40
N THR A 119 16.40 1.49 -19.10
CA THR A 119 16.56 1.77 -20.54
C THR A 119 15.95 0.69 -21.43
N ALA A 120 15.65 -0.47 -20.87
CA ALA A 120 15.01 -1.59 -21.55
C ALA A 120 13.67 -1.91 -20.89
N SER A 121 12.70 -2.33 -21.70
CA SER A 121 11.43 -2.87 -21.22
C SER A 121 11.64 -4.22 -20.51
N SER A 122 10.82 -4.47 -19.49
CA SER A 122 10.64 -5.82 -18.93
C SER A 122 9.55 -6.53 -19.71
N VAL A 123 9.75 -7.81 -20.01
CA VAL A 123 8.78 -8.63 -20.73
C VAL A 123 8.43 -9.89 -19.93
N THR A 124 7.18 -10.32 -20.00
CA THR A 124 6.78 -11.65 -19.53
C THR A 124 7.17 -12.72 -20.56
N PRO A 125 7.21 -14.01 -20.20
CA PRO A 125 7.19 -15.09 -21.18
C PRO A 125 5.93 -15.04 -22.04
N GLU A 126 6.04 -15.58 -23.24
CA GLU A 126 4.90 -15.82 -24.15
C GLU A 126 4.04 -16.98 -23.64
N VAL A 127 2.72 -16.85 -23.83
CA VAL A 127 1.73 -17.86 -23.46
C VAL A 127 0.63 -17.90 -24.52
N GLU A 128 0.56 -18.99 -25.29
CA GLU A 128 -0.50 -19.28 -26.27
C GLU A 128 -1.85 -19.49 -25.56
N SER A 129 -2.67 -18.43 -25.45
CA SER A 129 -3.97 -18.50 -24.76
C SER A 129 -4.81 -17.23 -24.90
N TYR A 130 -6.14 -17.39 -24.90
CA TYR A 130 -7.07 -16.28 -24.67
C TYR A 130 -7.14 -15.84 -23.19
N THR A 131 -6.61 -16.65 -22.27
CA THR A 131 -6.57 -16.35 -20.83
C THR A 131 -5.18 -16.63 -20.26
N PRO A 132 -4.14 -15.91 -20.73
CA PRO A 132 -2.77 -16.18 -20.33
C PRO A 132 -2.56 -15.86 -18.85
N ALA A 133 -1.62 -16.56 -18.24
CA ALA A 133 -1.21 -16.35 -16.86
C ALA A 133 0.32 -16.40 -16.74
N TRP A 134 0.89 -15.49 -15.96
CA TRP A 134 2.34 -15.34 -15.83
C TRP A 134 2.79 -15.39 -14.38
N THR A 135 3.96 -15.99 -14.17
CA THR A 135 4.63 -16.08 -12.86
C THR A 135 5.96 -15.34 -12.81
N SER A 136 6.47 -14.86 -13.95
CA SER A 136 7.65 -14.01 -14.07
C SER A 136 7.36 -12.74 -14.91
N GLY A 137 8.37 -11.89 -15.06
CA GLY A 137 8.23 -10.54 -15.62
C GLY A 137 7.77 -9.51 -14.59
N GLY A 138 7.74 -8.24 -14.99
CA GLY A 138 7.36 -7.12 -14.11
C GLY A 138 8.53 -6.18 -13.77
N CYS A 139 8.27 -5.24 -12.87
CA CYS A 139 9.17 -4.14 -12.55
C CYS A 139 9.14 -3.81 -11.05
N THR A 140 10.25 -3.32 -10.51
CA THR A 140 10.30 -2.70 -9.18
C THR A 140 10.29 -1.18 -9.27
N ALA A 141 9.66 -0.51 -8.30
CA ALA A 141 9.82 0.92 -8.05
C ALA A 141 9.38 1.28 -6.62
N THR A 142 9.64 2.53 -6.23
CA THR A 142 9.15 3.04 -4.95
C THR A 142 7.65 3.36 -5.01
N ALA A 143 6.96 3.30 -3.88
CA ALA A 143 5.56 3.73 -3.78
C ALA A 143 5.39 5.18 -4.23
N GLY A 144 6.35 6.05 -3.92
CA GLY A 144 6.35 7.43 -4.37
C GLY A 144 6.18 7.54 -5.88
N ARG A 145 7.01 6.82 -6.66
CA ARG A 145 6.92 6.81 -8.13
C ARG A 145 5.62 6.19 -8.65
N LEU A 146 5.19 5.08 -8.05
CA LEU A 146 3.93 4.41 -8.43
C LEU A 146 2.73 5.35 -8.28
N LEU A 147 2.73 6.18 -7.25
CA LEU A 147 1.62 7.07 -6.91
C LEU A 147 1.66 8.43 -7.64
N THR A 148 2.80 8.83 -8.22
CA THR A 148 2.95 10.16 -8.85
C THR A 148 3.13 10.15 -10.37
N GLU A 149 3.46 9.00 -10.95
CA GLU A 149 3.76 8.88 -12.38
C GLU A 149 2.85 7.81 -13.03
N PRO A 150 2.35 8.02 -14.26
CA PRO A 150 1.69 6.96 -15.01
C PRO A 150 2.72 5.97 -15.56
N TRP A 151 2.38 4.68 -15.49
CA TRP A 151 3.22 3.58 -15.96
C TRP A 151 2.71 3.03 -17.28
N ALA A 152 3.64 2.71 -18.17
CA ALA A 152 3.34 2.25 -19.51
C ALA A 152 3.44 0.72 -19.62
N PHE A 153 2.38 0.13 -20.18
CA PHE A 153 2.25 -1.29 -20.45
C PHE A 153 1.77 -1.49 -21.88
N ARG A 154 2.17 -2.59 -22.52
CA ARG A 154 1.60 -3.07 -23.78
C ARG A 154 1.39 -4.57 -23.69
N VAL A 155 0.32 -5.04 -24.30
CA VAL A 155 0.07 -6.46 -24.49
C VAL A 155 0.24 -6.75 -25.97
N TRP A 156 0.99 -7.80 -26.25
CA TRP A 156 1.41 -8.19 -27.58
C TRP A 156 1.02 -9.63 -27.84
N ASP A 157 0.76 -9.90 -29.10
CA ASP A 157 0.69 -11.22 -29.68
C ASP A 157 2.00 -11.47 -30.44
N SER A 158 2.66 -12.60 -30.19
CA SER A 158 3.97 -12.88 -30.78
C SER A 158 3.80 -13.60 -32.11
N ASP A 159 4.51 -13.15 -33.14
CA ASP A 159 4.38 -13.70 -34.49
C ASP A 159 5.76 -13.95 -35.10
N VAL A 160 5.82 -14.92 -36.02
CA VAL A 160 7.07 -15.32 -36.70
C VAL A 160 7.72 -14.16 -37.47
N SER A 161 6.93 -13.18 -37.92
CA SER A 161 7.44 -12.08 -38.75
C SER A 161 7.24 -10.69 -38.16
N VAL A 162 6.07 -10.39 -37.59
CA VAL A 162 5.78 -9.09 -36.94
C VAL A 162 4.72 -9.31 -35.87
N ASN A 163 5.06 -9.03 -34.61
CA ASN A 163 4.12 -9.13 -33.50
C ASN A 163 2.89 -8.25 -33.68
N ASP A 164 1.72 -8.86 -33.51
CA ASP A 164 0.45 -8.16 -33.53
C ASP A 164 0.19 -7.39 -32.23
N THR A 165 -0.41 -6.21 -32.39
CA THR A 165 -0.72 -5.33 -31.25
C THR A 165 -2.07 -5.71 -30.64
N ILE A 166 -2.06 -6.34 -29.46
CA ILE A 166 -3.29 -6.54 -28.69
C ILE A 166 -3.75 -5.21 -28.08
N THR A 167 -2.83 -4.43 -27.52
CA THR A 167 -3.13 -3.08 -26.98
C THR A 167 -2.15 -2.02 -27.46
N GLY A 168 -2.66 -0.79 -27.65
CA GLY A 168 -1.79 0.40 -27.62
C GLY A 168 -1.15 0.58 -26.23
N VAL A 169 -0.36 1.65 -26.04
CA VAL A 169 0.21 1.94 -24.71
C VAL A 169 -0.91 2.17 -23.70
N LEU A 170 -0.98 1.31 -22.70
CA LEU A 170 -1.81 1.51 -21.52
C LEU A 170 -1.01 2.35 -20.52
N LEU A 171 -1.57 3.48 -20.11
CA LEU A 171 -1.01 4.31 -19.05
C LEU A 171 -1.85 4.13 -17.79
N TYR A 172 -1.22 3.65 -16.72
CA TYR A 172 -1.88 3.50 -15.42
C TYR A 172 -1.06 4.14 -14.31
N GLN A 173 -1.68 5.07 -13.58
CA GLN A 173 -1.12 5.61 -12.34
C GLN A 173 -1.73 4.86 -11.16
N PHE A 174 -0.87 4.24 -10.36
CA PHE A 174 -1.32 3.46 -9.21
C PHE A 174 -1.86 4.37 -8.10
N LYS A 175 -2.73 3.78 -7.28
CA LYS A 175 -3.36 4.44 -6.14
C LYS A 175 -3.02 3.71 -4.86
N GLU A 176 -3.13 4.40 -3.72
CA GLU A 176 -2.97 3.80 -2.38
C GLU A 176 -3.86 2.56 -2.19
N ALA A 177 -5.04 2.56 -2.80
CA ALA A 177 -5.95 1.42 -2.80
C ALA A 177 -5.37 0.17 -3.50
N ASP A 178 -4.61 0.35 -4.59
CA ASP A 178 -4.02 -0.77 -5.34
C ASP A 178 -2.88 -1.41 -4.53
N LEU A 179 -2.05 -0.57 -3.90
CA LEU A 179 -0.96 -1.02 -3.02
C LEU A 179 -1.53 -1.75 -1.80
N SER A 180 -2.65 -1.27 -1.25
CA SER A 180 -3.33 -1.89 -0.11
C SER A 180 -4.05 -3.20 -0.50
N ALA A 181 -4.64 -3.26 -1.70
CA ALA A 181 -5.31 -4.45 -2.21
C ALA A 181 -4.33 -5.53 -2.71
N GLY A 182 -3.10 -5.12 -3.01
CA GLY A 182 -2.05 -5.99 -3.54
C GLY A 182 -2.24 -6.39 -5.01
N ARG A 183 -3.20 -5.77 -5.70
CA ARG A 183 -3.51 -6.03 -7.11
C ARG A 183 -4.37 -4.92 -7.71
N VAL A 184 -4.35 -4.82 -9.02
CA VAL A 184 -5.27 -3.99 -9.81
C VAL A 184 -5.68 -4.73 -11.08
N THR A 185 -6.92 -4.53 -11.53
CA THR A 185 -7.40 -5.06 -12.81
C THR A 185 -7.75 -3.90 -13.74
N LEU A 186 -7.00 -3.78 -14.83
CA LEU A 186 -7.29 -2.81 -15.89
C LEU A 186 -8.38 -3.36 -16.80
N GLN A 187 -9.24 -2.46 -17.27
CA GLN A 187 -10.40 -2.79 -18.09
C GLN A 187 -10.03 -2.90 -19.58
N ALA A 188 -11.03 -3.25 -20.39
CA ALA A 188 -10.84 -3.51 -21.81
C ALA A 188 -10.17 -2.36 -22.57
N SER A 189 -9.30 -2.71 -23.51
CA SER A 189 -8.63 -1.81 -24.44
C SER A 189 -8.11 -2.61 -25.62
N GLY A 190 -8.41 -2.21 -26.85
CA GLY A 190 -8.02 -2.98 -28.05
C GLY A 190 -8.58 -4.41 -28.00
N GLY A 191 -7.74 -5.40 -28.27
CA GLY A 191 -8.05 -6.82 -28.15
C GLY A 191 -8.01 -7.39 -26.74
N MET A 192 -7.61 -6.60 -25.74
CA MET A 192 -7.61 -7.03 -24.33
C MET A 192 -8.96 -6.70 -23.69
N MET A 193 -9.58 -7.68 -23.03
CA MET A 193 -10.80 -7.51 -22.22
C MET A 193 -10.49 -7.10 -20.78
N SER A 194 -9.42 -7.66 -20.21
CA SER A 194 -8.89 -7.24 -18.91
C SER A 194 -7.44 -7.71 -18.74
N ILE A 195 -6.70 -7.05 -17.85
CA ILE A 195 -5.40 -7.52 -17.36
C ILE A 195 -5.31 -7.27 -15.86
N THR A 196 -4.84 -8.27 -15.12
CA THR A 196 -4.58 -8.17 -13.68
C THR A 196 -3.09 -8.02 -13.42
N LEU A 197 -2.74 -7.01 -12.65
CA LEU A 197 -1.40 -6.75 -12.16
C LEU A 197 -1.36 -7.06 -10.66
N GLY A 198 -0.45 -7.91 -10.22
CA GLY A 198 -0.08 -8.06 -8.83
C GLY A 198 0.82 -6.91 -8.38
N VAL A 199 0.60 -6.39 -7.18
CA VAL A 199 1.32 -5.26 -6.58
C VAL A 199 1.79 -5.68 -5.20
N ARG A 200 3.08 -5.98 -5.03
CA ARG A 200 3.61 -6.53 -3.78
C ARG A 200 4.72 -5.69 -3.19
N LYS A 201 4.64 -5.37 -1.90
CA LYS A 201 5.73 -4.72 -1.17
C LYS A 201 6.93 -5.64 -1.15
N GLN A 202 8.11 -5.10 -1.44
CA GLN A 202 9.37 -5.81 -1.28
C GLN A 202 9.89 -5.66 0.16
N PRO A 203 10.61 -6.66 0.69
CA PRO A 203 11.21 -6.60 2.03
C PRO A 203 12.13 -5.39 2.22
#